data_AF-A0A935SVF1-F1
#
_entry.id   AF-A0A935SVF1-F1
#
_cell.length_a   1.000
_cell.length_b   1.000
_cell.length_c   1.000
_cell.angle_alpha   90.00
_cell.angle_beta   90.00
_cell.angle_gamma   90.00
#
_symmetry.space_group_name_H-M   'P 1'
#
loop_
_entity.id
_entity.type
_entity.pdbx_description
1 polymer ?
#
loop_
_entity_poly.entity_id
_entity_poly.type
_entity_poly.pdbx_seq_one_letter_code
_entity_poly.pdbx_strand_id
1 'polypeptide(L)'
;MLDRFGDVARALAAYNAGPGAVDRYRGVPPYAETRAYIKRVLEYHRRYQADFEQLEVRSGVETGDSVRIAGRGEVEGRTPTSVPLASRVGP
;
A
#
# COMPACT_ATOMS: atom_id res chain seq x y z
N MET A 1 -0.72 2.82 -12.18
CA MET A 1 -2.19 2.81 -11.94
C MET A 1 -2.64 4.00 -11.09
N LEU A 2 -1.93 4.35 -10.02
CA LEU A 2 -2.16 5.59 -9.27
C LEU A 2 -2.00 6.84 -10.15
N ASP A 3 -0.95 6.92 -10.96
CA ASP A 3 -0.74 8.07 -11.88
C ASP A 3 -1.86 8.25 -12.90
N ARG A 4 -2.55 7.15 -13.25
CA ARG A 4 -3.68 7.18 -14.20
C ARG A 4 -4.97 7.69 -13.56
N PHE A 5 -5.24 7.30 -12.32
CA PHE A 5 -6.54 7.54 -11.68
C PHE A 5 -6.52 8.66 -10.63
N GLY A 6 -5.34 9.10 -10.19
CA GLY A 6 -5.15 10.24 -9.29
C GLY A 6 -5.57 9.99 -7.83
N ASP A 7 -6.31 8.92 -7.56
CA ASP A 7 -6.71 8.53 -6.22
C ASP A 7 -6.59 7.02 -5.98
N VAL A 8 -6.31 6.69 -4.72
CA VAL A 8 -6.06 5.31 -4.28
C VAL A 8 -7.28 4.42 -4.49
N ALA A 9 -8.49 4.93 -4.25
CA ALA A 9 -9.70 4.12 -4.36
C ALA A 9 -9.99 3.69 -5.81
N ARG A 10 -9.86 4.61 -6.77
CA ARG A 10 -10.01 4.33 -8.20
C ARG A 10 -8.86 3.46 -8.71
N ALA A 11 -7.63 3.65 -8.24
CA ALA A 11 -6.52 2.78 -8.61
C ALA A 11 -6.73 1.33 -8.14
N LEU A 12 -7.17 1.13 -6.89
CA LEU A 12 -7.53 -0.19 -6.35
C LEU A 12 -8.75 -0.79 -7.07
N ALA A 13 -9.75 0.03 -7.39
CA ALA A 13 -10.90 -0.41 -8.18
C ALA A 13 -10.49 -0.85 -9.59
N ALA A 14 -9.59 -0.10 -10.26
CA ALA A 14 -9.11 -0.43 -11.60
C ALA A 14 -8.25 -1.69 -11.61
N TYR A 15 -7.51 -1.95 -10.52
CA TYR A 15 -6.76 -3.18 -10.35
C TYR A 15 -7.69 -4.40 -10.22
N ASN A 16 -8.76 -4.30 -9.43
CA ASN A 16 -9.67 -5.42 -9.19
C ASN A 16 -10.71 -5.62 -10.31
N ALA A 17 -11.36 -4.54 -10.77
CA ALA A 17 -12.47 -4.58 -11.72
C ALA A 17 -12.07 -4.20 -13.15
N GLY A 18 -10.81 -3.85 -13.37
CA GLY A 18 -10.30 -3.33 -14.64
C GLY A 18 -10.54 -1.82 -14.82
N PRO A 19 -9.65 -1.12 -15.53
CA PRO A 19 -9.76 0.33 -15.73
C PRO A 19 -11.01 0.74 -16.52
N GLY A 20 -11.45 -0.07 -17.48
CA GLY A 20 -12.64 0.24 -18.27
C GLY A 20 -13.94 0.27 -17.45
N ALA A 21 -14.01 -0.50 -16.35
CA ALA A 21 -15.13 -0.40 -15.42
C ALA A 21 -15.10 0.93 -14.66
N VAL A 22 -13.92 1.33 -14.16
CA VAL A 22 -13.75 2.62 -13.46
C VAL A 22 -14.08 3.79 -14.38
N ASP A 23 -13.64 3.74 -15.63
CA ASP A 23 -13.94 4.77 -16.64
C ASP A 23 -15.46 4.84 -16.91
N ARG A 24 -16.14 3.69 -17.06
CA ARG A 24 -17.60 3.61 -17.28
C ARG A 24 -18.40 4.18 -16.12
N TYR A 25 -18.02 3.85 -14.88
CA TYR A 25 -18.72 4.31 -13.67
C TYR A 25 -18.21 5.66 -13.16
N ARG A 26 -17.19 6.25 -13.80
CA ARG A 26 -16.52 7.50 -13.38
C ARG A 26 -16.05 7.46 -11.91
N GLY A 27 -15.66 6.28 -11.44
CA GLY A 27 -15.39 6.02 -10.03
C GLY A 27 -15.40 4.53 -9.69
N VAL A 28 -15.57 4.21 -8.41
CA VAL A 28 -15.61 2.82 -7.95
C VAL A 28 -16.92 2.15 -8.42
N PRO A 29 -16.87 1.06 -9.18
CA PRO A 29 -18.07 0.37 -9.65
C PRO A 29 -18.91 -0.19 -8.47
N PRO A 30 -20.22 -0.40 -8.64
CA PRO A 30 -21.11 -0.94 -7.62
C PRO A 30 -20.95 -2.46 -7.44
N TYR A 31 -19.76 -3.00 -7.67
CA TYR A 31 -19.47 -4.42 -7.49
C TYR A 31 -19.12 -4.67 -6.02
N ALA A 32 -19.87 -5.57 -5.38
CA ALA A 32 -19.67 -5.89 -3.97
C ALA A 32 -18.23 -6.35 -3.68
N GLU A 33 -17.67 -7.18 -4.57
CA GLU A 33 -16.30 -7.67 -4.49
C GLU A 33 -15.27 -6.53 -4.51
N THR A 34 -15.41 -5.58 -5.45
CA THR A 34 -14.48 -4.45 -5.58
C THR A 34 -14.50 -3.56 -4.34
N ARG A 35 -15.69 -3.28 -3.80
CA ARG A 35 -15.82 -2.49 -2.56
C ARG A 35 -15.22 -3.21 -1.36
N ALA A 36 -15.43 -4.52 -1.25
CA ALA A 36 -14.83 -5.33 -0.20
C ALA A 36 -13.30 -5.41 -0.33
N TYR A 37 -12.78 -5.52 -1.56
CA TYR A 37 -11.36 -5.50 -1.85
C TYR A 37 -10.71 -4.19 -1.39
N ILE A 38 -11.26 -3.04 -1.79
CA ILE A 38 -10.76 -1.72 -1.38
C ILE A 38 -10.74 -1.60 0.13
N LYS A 39 -11.83 -2.00 0.82
CA LYS A 39 -11.92 -1.96 2.28
C LYS A 39 -10.79 -2.78 2.93
N ARG A 40 -10.54 -4.02 2.48
CA ARG A 40 -9.48 -4.87 3.03
C ARG A 40 -8.09 -4.26 2.83
N VAL A 41 -7.80 -3.74 1.64
CA VAL A 41 -6.48 -3.16 1.36
C VAL A 41 -6.22 -1.93 2.23
N LEU A 42 -7.21 -1.04 2.39
CA LEU A 42 -7.08 0.12 3.26
C LEU A 42 -6.97 -0.25 4.75
N GLU A 43 -7.62 -1.34 5.16
CA GLU A 43 -7.47 -1.88 6.52
C GLU A 43 -6.05 -2.41 6.76
N TYR A 44 -5.50 -3.19 5.82
CA TYR A 44 -4.12 -3.65 5.91
C TYR A 44 -3.13 -2.49 5.88
N HIS A 45 -3.33 -1.50 5.01
CA HIS A 45 -2.48 -0.32 4.95
C HIS A 45 -2.40 0.40 6.29
N ARG A 46 -3.54 0.63 6.95
CA ARG A 46 -3.56 1.27 8.29
C ARG A 46 -2.84 0.43 9.34
N ARG A 47 -3.00 -0.90 9.31
CA ARG A 47 -2.29 -1.80 10.24
C ARG A 47 -0.79 -1.74 10.04
N TYR A 48 -0.33 -1.83 8.79
CA TYR A 48 1.10 -1.74 8.48
C TYR A 48 1.70 -0.40 8.89
N GLN A 49 0.98 0.71 8.75
CA GLN A 49 1.44 2.01 9.24
C GLN A 49 1.56 2.03 10.78
N ALA A 50 0.55 1.53 11.50
CA ALA A 50 0.58 1.48 12.96
C ALA A 50 1.68 0.55 13.50
N ASP A 51 1.92 -0.58 12.85
CA ASP A 51 2.98 -1.52 13.25
C ASP A 51 4.36 -0.94 12.98
N PHE A 52 4.52 -0.20 11.88
CA PHE A 52 5.76 0.49 11.54
C PHE A 52 6.10 1.57 12.57
N GLU A 53 5.13 2.40 12.96
CA GLU A 53 5.30 3.43 13.99
C GLU A 53 5.67 2.81 15.36
N GLN A 54 5.04 1.69 15.75
CA GLN A 54 5.36 0.99 16.99
C GLN A 54 6.77 0.39 16.98
N LEU A 55 7.22 -0.11 15.83
CA LEU A 55 8.58 -0.64 15.69
C LEU A 55 9.61 0.49 15.81
N GLU A 56 9.35 1.65 15.22
CA GLU A 56 10.22 2.83 15.31
C GLU A 56 10.37 3.30 16.77
N VAL A 57 9.26 3.46 17.49
CA VAL A 57 9.26 3.86 18.91
C VAL A 57 10.00 2.85 19.79
N ARG A 58 9.83 1.55 19.53
CA ARG A 58 10.49 0.49 20.31
C ARG A 58 11.98 0.34 20.01
N SER A 59 12.42 0.83 18.84
CA SER A 59 13.81 0.68 18.39
C SER A 59 14.78 1.74 18.95
N GLY A 60 14.29 2.81 19.57
CA GLY A 60 15.13 3.83 20.21
C GLY A 60 16.11 4.54 19.27
N VAL A 61 15.89 4.47 17.95
CA VAL A 61 16.67 5.20 16.96
C VAL A 61 15.97 6.53 16.71
N GLU A 62 16.54 7.62 17.21
CA GLU A 62 16.16 8.98 16.82
C GLU A 62 16.47 9.17 15.31
N THR A 63 15.56 8.74 14.43
CA THR A 63 15.67 9.02 12.99
C THR A 63 15.23 10.45 12.74
N GLY A 64 16.04 11.39 13.22
CA GLY A 64 16.06 12.75 12.74
C GLY A 64 16.72 12.81 11.36
N ASP A 65 16.14 12.17 10.35
CA ASP A 65 16.48 12.48 8.98
C ASP A 65 15.32 12.16 8.03
N SER A 66 14.65 13.23 7.61
CA SER A 66 13.59 13.19 6.60
C SER A 66 14.15 12.59 5.31
N VAL A 67 13.74 11.38 4.94
CA VAL A 67 13.92 10.88 3.57
C VAL A 67 13.06 11.73 2.64
N ARG A 68 13.62 12.84 2.19
CA ARG A 68 13.11 13.60 1.04
C ARG A 68 13.34 12.71 -0.18
N ILE A 69 12.29 12.01 -0.63
CA ILE A 69 12.30 11.40 -1.96
C ILE A 69 12.18 12.54 -2.97
N ALA A 70 13.31 13.19 -3.24
CA ALA A 70 13.48 14.08 -4.37
C ALA A 70 13.56 13.22 -5.63
N GLY A 71 12.65 13.46 -6.58
CA GLY A 71 12.66 12.77 -7.85
C GLY A 71 13.89 13.09 -8.69
N ARG A 72 14.59 12.06 -9.15
CA ARG A 72 15.05 11.82 -10.54
C ARG A 72 15.86 10.54 -10.56
N GLY A 73 15.76 9.81 -11.66
CA GLY A 73 16.08 8.39 -11.76
C GLY A 73 17.53 8.02 -11.47
N GLU A 74 17.69 6.86 -10.83
CA GLU A 74 18.56 5.79 -11.30
C GLU A 74 18.13 4.50 -10.59
N VAL A 75 17.75 3.48 -11.36
CA VAL A 75 17.36 2.16 -10.85
C VAL A 75 18.53 1.21 -10.99
N GLU A 76 19.39 1.15 -9.98
CA GLU A 76 20.30 0.02 -9.79
C GLU A 76 19.88 -0.83 -8.59
N GLY A 77 19.06 -1.83 -8.91
CA GLY A 77 19.18 -3.20 -8.41
C GLY A 77 19.52 -3.41 -6.94
N ARG A 78 18.58 -3.13 -6.03
CA ARG A 78 18.42 -3.93 -4.81
C ARG A 78 16.93 -4.13 -4.54
N THR A 79 16.45 -5.33 -4.81
CA THR A 79 15.21 -5.85 -4.21
C THR A 79 15.43 -5.97 -2.70
N PRO A 80 14.71 -5.24 -1.82
CA PRO A 80 14.60 -5.67 -0.45
C PRO A 80 13.64 -6.86 -0.40
N THR A 81 14.19 -8.05 -0.67
CA THR A 81 13.58 -9.31 -0.26
C THR A 81 13.65 -9.39 1.27
N SER A 82 12.52 -9.19 1.94
CA SER A 82 12.14 -10.02 3.10
C SER A 82 10.77 -9.58 3.60
N VAL A 83 9.74 -10.33 3.22
CA VAL A 83 8.54 -10.46 4.05
C VAL A 83 8.96 -11.33 5.24
N PRO A 84 8.89 -10.88 6.50
CA PRO A 84 9.09 -11.78 7.62
C PRO A 84 7.86 -12.70 7.68
N LEU A 85 8.04 -13.95 7.26
CA LEU A 85 7.11 -15.03 7.58
C LEU A 85 7.15 -15.19 9.10
N ALA A 86 6.02 -14.89 9.75
CA ALA A 86 5.84 -15.02 11.18
C ALA A 86 6.35 -16.38 11.67
N SER A 87 7.40 -16.37 12.50
CA SER A 87 7.81 -17.53 13.29
C SER A 87 6.70 -17.87 14.27
N ARG A 88 6.10 -19.03 14.06
CA ARG A 88 5.20 -19.72 14.99
C ARG A 88 6.05 -20.13 16.21
N VAL A 89 5.76 -19.53 17.35
CA VAL A 89 6.36 -19.86 18.65
C VAL A 89 5.57 -21.03 19.25
N GLY A 90 6.28 -22.11 19.62
CA GLY A 90 5.76 -23.22 20.42
C GLY A 90 5.50 -22.80 21.88
N PRO A 91 4.88 -23.67 22.67
CA PRO A 91 5.69 -24.60 23.47
C PRO A 91 5.61 -26.06 23.01
#